data_AF-A0A8T4KLN2-F1
#
_entry.id   AF-A0A8T4KLN2-F1
#
_cell.length_a   1.000
_cell.length_b   1.000
_cell.length_c   1.000
_cell.angle_alpha   90.00
_cell.angle_beta   90.00
_cell.angle_gamma   90.00
#
_symmetry.space_group_name_H-M   'P 1'
#
loop_
_entity.id
_entity.type
_entity.pdbx_description
1 polymer ?
#
loop_
_entity_poly.entity_id
_entity_poly.type
_entity_poly.pdbx_seq_one_letter_code
_entity_poly.pdbx_strand_id
1 'polypeptide(L)'
;MLGQGSGEGDWKDHLNDEAKETLSMILERSKKHQGAYMQADDVKVAQVWTALVELKHEVDDMKSLLEKLAAPFKAIVEAGEAAKRKAVEDMVRQMIKPNPEQEEATQKLVDSLMKF
;
A
#
# COMPACT_ATOMS: atom_id res chain seq x y z
N MET A 1 -19.70 14.48 -42.20
CA MET A 1 -18.63 14.04 -43.12
C MET A 1 -17.36 13.94 -42.31
N LEU A 2 -17.01 12.75 -41.81
CA LEU A 2 -15.72 12.53 -41.16
C LEU A 2 -14.70 12.28 -42.27
N GLY A 3 -13.71 13.18 -42.34
CA GLY A 3 -12.70 13.22 -43.37
C GLY A 3 -11.91 11.93 -43.47
N GLN A 4 -11.69 11.53 -44.73
CA GLN A 4 -10.81 10.46 -45.14
C GLN A 4 -9.38 10.70 -44.64
N GLY A 5 -8.71 9.62 -44.23
CA GLY A 5 -7.35 9.66 -43.73
C GLY A 5 -6.31 10.04 -44.78
N SER A 6 -5.23 10.66 -44.32
CA SER A 6 -3.84 10.43 -44.79
C SER A 6 -2.91 11.41 -44.08
N GLY A 7 -2.03 10.90 -43.19
CA GLY A 7 -0.83 11.64 -42.76
C GLY A 7 -0.56 11.82 -41.27
N GLU A 8 -1.32 11.23 -40.35
CA GLU A 8 -1.02 11.33 -38.92
C GLU A 8 -0.22 10.10 -38.48
N GLY A 9 0.97 10.31 -37.91
CA GLY A 9 1.83 9.24 -37.37
C GLY A 9 1.08 8.37 -36.36
N ASP A 10 1.62 7.18 -36.07
CA ASP A 10 1.05 6.35 -35.00
C ASP A 10 1.04 7.21 -33.74
N TRP A 11 -0.09 7.31 -33.02
CA TRP A 11 -0.17 8.11 -31.80
C TRP A 11 0.92 7.68 -30.79
N LYS A 12 1.37 6.43 -30.87
CA LYS A 12 2.50 5.89 -30.11
C LYS A 12 3.81 6.58 -30.42
N ASP A 13 3.99 7.15 -31.61
CA ASP A 13 5.19 7.92 -31.97
C ASP A 13 5.34 9.18 -31.12
N HIS A 14 4.24 9.67 -30.52
CA HIS A 14 4.23 10.78 -29.57
C HIS A 14 4.56 10.37 -28.13
N LEU A 15 4.73 9.08 -27.85
CA LEU A 15 5.20 8.58 -26.55
C LEU A 15 6.73 8.62 -26.49
N ASN A 16 7.28 8.92 -25.32
CA ASN A 16 8.70 8.68 -25.04
C ASN A 16 8.98 7.16 -24.96
N ASP A 17 10.26 6.79 -25.00
CA ASP A 17 10.66 5.38 -25.05
C ASP A 17 10.21 4.59 -23.81
N GLU A 18 10.28 5.22 -22.62
CA GLU A 18 9.82 4.64 -21.36
C GLU A 18 8.31 4.30 -21.39
N ALA A 19 7.48 5.22 -21.90
CA ALA A 19 6.05 5.00 -22.01
C ALA A 19 5.72 3.92 -23.07
N LYS A 20 6.49 3.85 -24.16
CA LYS A 20 6.34 2.77 -25.17
C LYS A 20 6.69 1.41 -24.57
N GLU A 21 7.74 1.34 -23.78
CA GLU A 21 8.16 0.12 -23.07
C GLU A 21 7.09 -0.30 -22.05
N THR A 22 6.66 0.64 -21.21
CA THR A 22 5.59 0.42 -20.21
C THR A 22 4.31 -0.09 -20.87
N LEU A 23 3.87 0.54 -21.95
CA LEU A 23 2.70 0.11 -22.71
C LEU A 23 2.88 -1.30 -23.28
N SER A 24 4.06 -1.61 -23.81
CA SER A 24 4.37 -2.94 -24.36
C SER A 24 4.32 -4.02 -23.27
N MET A 25 4.85 -3.74 -22.08
CA MET A 25 4.79 -4.65 -20.94
C MET A 25 3.35 -4.91 -20.48
N ILE A 26 2.53 -3.86 -20.37
CA ILE A 26 1.13 -3.98 -19.98
C ILE A 26 0.35 -4.81 -21.01
N LEU A 27 0.56 -4.55 -22.30
CA LEU A 27 -0.09 -5.30 -23.37
C LEU A 27 0.35 -6.78 -23.37
N GLU A 28 1.62 -7.07 -23.12
CA GLU A 28 2.12 -8.43 -23.00
C GLU A 28 1.43 -9.19 -21.86
N ARG A 29 1.35 -8.57 -20.67
CA ARG A 29 0.65 -9.17 -19.52
C ARG A 29 -0.82 -9.42 -19.79
N SER A 30 -1.48 -8.52 -20.52
CA SER A 30 -2.90 -8.64 -20.87
C SER A 30 -3.20 -9.86 -21.77
N LYS A 31 -2.20 -10.45 -22.45
CA LYS A 31 -2.39 -11.60 -23.36
C LYS A 31 -2.92 -12.85 -22.67
N LYS A 32 -2.77 -13.02 -21.37
CA LYS A 32 -3.42 -14.15 -20.67
C LYS A 32 -4.95 -14.11 -20.77
N HIS A 33 -5.51 -12.94 -21.08
CA HIS A 33 -6.94 -12.72 -21.31
C HIS A 33 -7.30 -12.68 -22.81
N GLN A 34 -6.40 -13.11 -23.70
CA GLN A 34 -6.59 -13.05 -25.15
C GLN A 34 -7.87 -13.74 -25.62
N GLY A 35 -8.20 -14.88 -25.03
CA GLY A 35 -9.45 -15.58 -25.33
C GLY A 35 -10.69 -14.70 -25.10
N ALA A 36 -10.68 -13.82 -24.09
CA ALA A 36 -11.80 -12.94 -23.77
C ALA A 36 -11.86 -11.74 -24.72
N TYR A 37 -10.75 -10.99 -24.88
CA TYR A 37 -10.80 -9.76 -25.68
C TYR A 37 -10.91 -10.01 -27.19
N MET A 38 -10.45 -11.16 -27.70
CA MET A 38 -10.60 -11.51 -29.11
C MET A 38 -12.04 -11.88 -29.50
N GLN A 39 -12.90 -12.16 -28.53
CA GLN A 39 -14.32 -12.47 -28.75
C GLN A 39 -15.23 -11.25 -28.55
N ALA A 40 -14.66 -10.09 -28.19
CA ALA A 40 -15.43 -8.87 -27.97
C ALA A 40 -15.75 -8.15 -29.29
N ASP A 41 -16.88 -7.44 -29.32
CA ASP A 41 -17.27 -6.60 -30.47
C ASP A 41 -16.22 -5.52 -30.78
N ASP A 42 -15.59 -4.98 -29.74
CA ASP A 42 -14.43 -4.09 -29.85
C ASP A 42 -13.23 -4.69 -29.12
N VAL A 43 -12.36 -5.34 -29.89
CA VAL A 43 -11.15 -5.98 -29.42
C VAL A 43 -10.20 -4.99 -28.72
N LYS A 44 -10.09 -3.75 -29.24
CA LYS A 44 -9.14 -2.76 -28.70
C LYS A 44 -9.63 -2.26 -27.34
N VAL A 45 -10.92 -1.96 -27.21
CA VAL A 45 -11.52 -1.57 -25.94
C VAL A 45 -11.44 -2.71 -24.93
N ALA A 46 -11.76 -3.94 -25.34
CA ALA A 46 -11.65 -5.10 -24.46
C ALA A 46 -10.20 -5.35 -23.99
N GLN A 47 -9.21 -5.15 -24.86
CA GLN A 47 -7.79 -5.26 -24.49
C GLN A 47 -7.36 -4.20 -23.46
N VAL A 48 -7.91 -2.98 -23.54
CA VAL A 48 -7.68 -1.94 -22.52
C VAL A 48 -8.28 -2.36 -21.17
N TRP A 49 -9.49 -2.92 -21.17
CA TRP A 49 -10.11 -3.41 -19.94
C TRP A 49 -9.33 -4.56 -19.30
N THR A 50 -8.84 -5.51 -20.10
CA THR A 50 -8.02 -6.61 -19.58
C THR A 50 -6.66 -6.12 -19.08
N ALA A 51 -6.07 -5.10 -19.70
CA ALA A 51 -4.89 -4.42 -19.19
C ALA A 51 -5.16 -3.72 -17.84
N LEU A 52 -6.31 -3.06 -17.66
CA LEU A 52 -6.69 -2.45 -16.38
C LEU A 52 -6.87 -3.48 -15.26
N VAL A 53 -7.40 -4.66 -15.56
CA VAL A 53 -7.49 -5.77 -14.62
C VAL A 53 -6.08 -6.19 -14.14
N GLU A 54 -5.10 -6.24 -15.05
CA GLU A 54 -3.73 -6.55 -14.69
C GLU A 54 -3.07 -5.51 -13.79
N LEU A 55 -3.27 -4.24 -14.10
CA LEU A 55 -2.79 -3.16 -13.24
C LEU A 55 -3.44 -3.21 -11.85
N LYS A 56 -4.72 -3.57 -11.76
CA LYS A 56 -5.40 -3.75 -10.47
C LYS A 56 -4.78 -4.89 -9.67
N HIS A 57 -4.46 -6.02 -10.30
CA HIS A 57 -3.77 -7.13 -9.64
C HIS A 57 -2.40 -6.70 -9.10
N GLU A 58 -1.61 -5.96 -9.89
CA GLU A 58 -0.31 -5.43 -9.42
C GLU A 58 -0.46 -4.51 -8.20
N VAL A 59 -1.47 -3.63 -8.21
CA VAL A 59 -1.77 -2.75 -7.08
C VAL A 59 -2.13 -3.54 -5.83
N ASP A 60 -2.90 -4.62 -5.96
CA ASP A 60 -3.27 -5.48 -4.83
C ASP A 60 -2.08 -6.27 -4.30
N ASP A 61 -1.21 -6.78 -5.18
CA ASP A 61 0.02 -7.46 -4.80
C ASP A 61 0.96 -6.52 -4.03
N MET A 62 1.11 -5.28 -4.49
CA MET A 62 1.89 -4.25 -3.80
C MET A 62 1.30 -3.91 -2.43
N LYS A 63 -0.03 -3.75 -2.31
CA LYS A 63 -0.69 -3.52 -1.01
C LYS A 63 -0.47 -4.68 -0.05
N SER A 64 -0.62 -5.91 -0.52
CA SER A 64 -0.37 -7.13 0.27
C SER A 64 1.07 -7.20 0.77
N LEU A 65 2.04 -6.83 -0.07
CA LEU A 65 3.44 -6.74 0.34
C LEU A 65 3.66 -5.66 1.40
N LEU A 66 3.09 -4.47 1.21
CA LEU A 66 3.18 -3.37 2.17
C LEU A 66 2.57 -3.74 3.52
N GLU A 67 1.43 -4.41 3.54
CA GLU A 67 0.81 -4.91 4.78
C GLU A 67 1.70 -5.91 5.51
N LYS A 68 2.30 -6.86 4.77
CA LYS A 68 3.24 -7.84 5.33
C LYS A 68 4.50 -7.18 5.89
N LEU A 69 4.97 -6.10 5.26
CA LEU A 69 6.12 -5.33 5.75
C LEU A 69 5.74 -4.46 6.96
N ALA A 70 4.54 -3.88 6.99
CA ALA A 70 4.09 -3.01 8.07
C ALA A 70 3.82 -3.77 9.37
N ALA A 71 3.34 -5.01 9.30
CA ALA A 71 2.97 -5.79 10.48
C ALA A 71 4.15 -6.00 11.48
N PRO A 72 5.36 -6.41 11.05
CA PRO A 72 6.52 -6.46 11.94
C PRO A 72 6.89 -5.13 12.58
N PHE A 73 6.87 -4.03 11.81
CA PHE A 73 7.18 -2.70 12.37
C PHE A 73 6.18 -2.27 13.42
N LYS A 74 4.88 -2.54 13.19
CA LYS A 74 3.84 -2.29 14.19
C LYS A 74 4.08 -3.09 15.46
N ALA A 75 4.42 -4.37 15.34
CA ALA A 75 4.73 -5.22 16.49
C ALA A 75 5.97 -4.73 17.27
N ILE A 76 7.01 -4.25 16.57
CA ILE A 76 8.20 -3.66 17.19
C ILE A 76 7.84 -2.39 17.97
N VAL A 77 7.03 -1.50 17.38
CA VAL A 77 6.59 -0.27 18.05
C VAL A 77 5.76 -0.60 19.30
N GLU A 78 4.80 -1.52 19.20
CA GLU A 78 3.98 -1.95 20.33
C GLU A 78 4.81 -2.57 21.46
N ALA A 79 5.79 -3.42 21.12
CA ALA A 79 6.71 -4.00 22.10
C ALA A 79 7.59 -2.93 22.77
N GLY A 80 8.05 -1.94 22.00
CA GLY A 80 8.81 -0.80 22.51
C GLY A 80 8.01 0.06 23.47
N GLU A 81 6.76 0.39 23.13
CA GLU A 81 5.84 1.14 24.01
C GLU A 81 5.53 0.39 25.30
N ALA A 82 5.31 -0.93 25.23
CA ALA A 82 5.11 -1.76 26.42
C ALA A 82 6.36 -1.78 27.32
N ALA A 83 7.55 -1.89 26.73
CA ALA A 83 8.81 -1.83 27.47
C ALA A 83 9.06 -0.45 28.11
N LYS A 84 8.80 0.64 27.37
CA LYS A 84 8.86 2.03 27.87
C LYS A 84 7.94 2.19 29.07
N ARG A 85 6.67 1.77 28.96
CA ARG A 85 5.70 1.86 30.04
C ARG A 85 6.15 1.12 31.29
N LYS A 86 6.62 -0.13 31.13
CA LYS A 86 7.13 -0.92 32.25
C LYS A 86 8.32 -0.25 32.94
N ALA A 87 9.26 0.29 32.17
CA ALA A 87 10.39 1.02 32.74
C ALA A 87 9.95 2.26 33.53
N VAL A 88 8.96 3.01 33.03
CA VAL A 88 8.36 4.15 33.75
C VAL A 88 7.67 3.70 35.03
N GLU A 89 6.88 2.63 34.98
CA GLU A 89 6.22 2.04 36.16
C GLU A 89 7.24 1.64 37.23
N ASP A 90 8.31 0.94 36.83
CA ASP A 90 9.38 0.49 37.73
C ASP A 90 10.09 1.70 38.37
N MET A 91 10.43 2.73 37.60
CA MET A 91 11.04 3.96 38.12
C MET A 91 10.14 4.67 39.13
N VAL A 92 8.86 4.89 38.78
CA VAL A 92 7.91 5.57 39.67
C VAL A 92 7.72 4.80 40.97
N ARG A 93 7.60 3.47 40.90
CA ARG A 93 7.46 2.62 42.09
C ARG A 93 8.69 2.63 42.97
N GLN A 94 9.89 2.62 42.38
CA GLN A 94 11.13 2.71 43.15
C GLN A 94 11.27 4.06 43.87
N MET A 95 10.81 5.15 43.25
CA MET A 95 10.87 6.50 43.82
C MET A 95 9.83 6.72 44.92
N ILE A 96 8.58 6.32 44.70
CA ILE A 96 7.45 6.67 45.58
C ILE A 96 7.13 5.57 46.60
N LYS A 97 7.45 4.30 46.27
CA LYS A 97 7.12 3.11 47.08
C LYS A 97 5.67 3.14 47.60
N PRO A 98 4.68 3.16 46.68
CA PRO A 98 3.29 3.40 47.05
C PRO A 98 2.74 2.31 47.97
N ASN A 99 1.87 2.73 48.89
CA ASN A 99 1.03 1.84 49.68
C ASN A 99 -0.28 1.52 48.91
N PRO A 100 -1.12 0.57 49.40
CA PRO A 100 -2.34 0.17 48.69
C PRO A 100 -3.33 1.31 48.38
N GLU A 101 -3.35 2.36 49.20
CA GLU A 101 -4.22 3.53 49.02
C GLU A 101 -3.72 4.49 47.93
N GLN A 102 -2.42 4.44 47.61
CA GLN A 102 -1.77 5.33 46.65
C GLN A 102 -1.67 4.73 45.25
N GLU A 103 -2.08 3.49 45.06
CA GLU A 103 -1.86 2.73 43.83
C GLU A 103 -2.56 3.36 42.61
N GLU A 104 -3.78 3.88 42.81
CA GLU A 104 -4.50 4.60 41.76
C GLU A 104 -3.79 5.91 41.36
N ALA A 105 -3.23 6.62 42.34
CA ALA A 105 -2.49 7.86 42.10
C ALA A 105 -1.16 7.58 41.38
N THR A 106 -0.48 6.48 41.73
CA THR A 106 0.71 6.00 41.02
C THR A 106 0.41 5.66 39.57
N GLN A 107 -0.71 4.97 39.30
CA GLN A 107 -1.09 4.64 37.92
C GLN A 107 -1.39 5.89 37.08
N LYS A 108 -2.10 6.87 37.66
CA LYS A 108 -2.36 8.17 37.01
C LYS A 108 -1.08 8.94 36.70
N LEU A 109 -0.07 8.86 37.56
CA LEU A 109 1.23 9.47 37.32
C LEU A 109 1.96 8.79 36.15
N VAL A 110 2.00 7.46 36.11
CA VAL A 110 2.56 6.70 34.99
C VAL A 110 1.86 7.06 33.68
N ASP A 111 0.53 7.11 33.66
CA ASP A 111 -0.24 7.47 32.47
C ASP A 111 0.01 8.93 32.03
N SER A 112 0.31 9.82 32.97
CA SER A 112 0.67 11.20 32.66
C SER A 112 2.07 11.30 32.05
N LEU A 113 3.02 10.49 32.54
CA LEU A 113 4.39 10.42 32.01
C LEU A 113 4.45 9.76 30.62
N MET A 114 3.53 8.83 30.31
CA MET A 114 3.45 8.20 28.99
C MET A 114 2.90 9.11 27.88
N LYS A 115 2.34 10.28 28.23
CA LYS A 115 1.83 11.27 27.26
C LYS A 115 2.89 12.26 26.76
N PHE A 116 4.09 12.25 27.33
CA PHE A 116 5.25 13.04 26.93
C PHE A 116 6.26 12.18 26.16
#